data_AF-A0A940H324-F1
#
_entry.id   AF-A0A940H324-F1
#
_cell.length_a   1.000
_cell.length_b   1.000
_cell.length_c   1.000
_cell.angle_alpha   90.00
_cell.angle_beta   90.00
_cell.angle_gamma   90.00
#
_symmetry.space_group_name_H-M   'P 1'
#
loop_
_entity.id
_entity.type
_entity.pdbx_description
1 polymer ?
#
loop_
_entity_poly.entity_id
_entity_poly.type
_entity_poly.pdbx_seq_one_letter_code
_entity_poly.pdbx_strand_id
1 'polypeptide(L)'
;MSDVAPPPPPIPSVDIATPLGEPVAPRYWTPEPQPWPAPRALRGIARAVRWLILTSAVGALLVIGAEVLHLSAISGFLDRSVGIDTVNSLVAVSTAATLVSALLLLAAGICWAIWQYRAASSVPTDALRHFPTWHAGSWFIPVATWWLPVQNVSDLVEASRAAVGRGVIATWWTLWLGATLSYLVVNRVEFQIASLSERSITAIVSITGEVLLIGAAVFAWLIVTRITDALDPARR
;
A
#
# COMPACT_ATOMS: atom_id res chain seq x y z
N MET A 1 40.36 78.66 -65.06
CA MET A 1 38.95 78.27 -65.02
C MET A 1 38.81 77.40 -63.79
N SER A 2 38.31 77.98 -62.71
CA SER A 2 38.25 77.35 -61.39
C SER A 2 36.80 77.01 -61.10
N ASP A 3 36.48 75.71 -61.09
CA ASP A 3 35.18 75.17 -60.70
C ASP A 3 34.94 75.42 -59.20
N VAL A 4 33.93 76.22 -58.88
CA VAL A 4 33.42 76.38 -57.51
C VAL A 4 32.11 75.59 -57.43
N ALA A 5 32.16 74.49 -56.70
CA ALA A 5 31.00 73.62 -56.46
C ALA A 5 29.92 74.34 -55.62
N PRO A 6 28.62 74.06 -55.86
CA PRO A 6 27.53 74.64 -55.07
C PRO A 6 27.50 74.11 -53.63
N PRO A 7 26.97 74.91 -52.67
CA PRO A 7 26.95 74.53 -51.26
C PRO A 7 26.06 73.31 -50.99
N PRO A 8 26.41 72.48 -49.99
CA PRO A 8 25.66 71.29 -49.65
C PRO A 8 24.26 71.62 -49.08
N PRO A 9 23.27 70.72 -49.26
CA PRO A 9 21.92 70.92 -48.78
C PRO A 9 21.85 70.93 -47.24
N PRO A 10 20.86 71.63 -46.64
CA PRO A 10 20.69 71.68 -45.20
C PRO A 10 20.36 70.30 -44.63
N ILE A 11 20.98 69.98 -43.49
CA ILE A 11 20.77 68.73 -42.75
C ILE A 11 19.39 68.79 -42.08
N PRO A 12 18.52 67.77 -42.21
CA PRO A 12 17.25 67.73 -41.50
C PRO A 12 17.48 67.72 -39.99
N SER A 13 16.85 68.65 -39.27
CA SER A 13 16.79 68.63 -37.80
C SER A 13 15.99 67.41 -37.35
N VAL A 14 16.64 66.45 -36.68
CA VAL A 14 15.95 65.35 -36.01
C VAL A 14 15.26 65.91 -34.77
N ASP A 15 13.92 65.93 -34.78
CA ASP A 15 13.10 66.24 -33.62
C ASP A 15 13.26 65.11 -32.58
N ILE A 16 14.17 65.27 -31.63
CA ILE A 16 14.31 64.36 -30.48
C ILE A 16 13.30 64.80 -29.41
N ALA A 17 12.02 64.54 -29.67
CA ALA A 17 10.95 64.74 -28.70
C ALA A 17 9.93 63.60 -28.75
N THR A 18 10.40 62.36 -28.71
CA THR A 18 9.59 61.23 -28.23
C THR A 18 9.71 61.14 -26.71
N PRO A 19 8.60 61.18 -25.94
CA PRO A 19 8.67 60.83 -24.53
C PRO A 19 9.14 59.37 -24.45
N LEU A 20 10.20 59.11 -23.69
CA LEU A 20 10.58 57.75 -23.33
C LEU A 20 9.38 57.12 -22.64
N GLY A 21 8.67 56.24 -23.35
CA GLY A 21 7.60 55.43 -22.77
C GLY A 21 8.14 54.73 -21.52
N GLU A 22 7.32 54.69 -20.48
CA GLU A 22 7.68 54.03 -19.23
C GLU A 22 8.29 52.65 -19.50
N PRO A 23 9.40 52.28 -18.83
CA PRO A 23 9.99 50.96 -19.01
C PRO A 23 8.95 49.90 -18.70
N VAL A 24 8.49 49.19 -19.73
CA VAL A 24 7.61 48.04 -19.59
C VAL A 24 8.38 47.00 -18.78
N ALA A 25 8.06 46.89 -17.49
CA ALA A 25 8.65 45.88 -16.63
C ALA A 25 8.46 44.50 -17.28
N PRO A 26 9.49 43.65 -17.35
CA PRO A 26 9.34 42.32 -17.92
C PRO A 26 8.24 41.59 -17.16
N ARG A 27 7.15 41.24 -17.86
CA ARG A 27 6.14 40.33 -17.33
C ARG A 27 6.83 38.99 -17.15
N TYR A 28 7.33 38.72 -15.95
CA TYR A 28 7.71 37.37 -15.56
C TYR A 28 6.45 36.52 -15.73
N TRP A 29 6.51 35.58 -16.68
CA TRP A 29 5.50 34.53 -16.77
C TRP A 29 5.62 33.75 -15.46
N THR A 30 4.74 34.03 -14.51
CA THR A 30 4.49 33.11 -13.41
C THR A 30 3.66 31.99 -14.02
N PRO A 31 4.17 30.74 -14.13
CA PRO A 31 3.32 29.61 -14.42
C PRO A 31 2.18 29.67 -13.41
N GLU A 32 0.95 29.78 -13.92
CA GLU A 32 -0.22 29.62 -13.07
C GLU A 32 -0.07 28.26 -12.38
N PRO A 33 -0.21 28.16 -11.04
CA PRO A 33 -0.05 26.91 -10.33
C PRO A 33 -0.96 25.88 -10.99
N GLN A 34 -0.38 24.94 -11.74
CA GLN A 34 -1.17 23.97 -12.46
C GLN A 34 -1.99 23.21 -11.42
N PRO A 35 -3.34 23.26 -11.48
CA PRO A 35 -4.16 22.54 -10.53
C PRO A 35 -3.74 21.08 -10.61
N TRP A 36 -3.30 20.52 -9.49
CA TRP A 36 -2.87 19.14 -9.39
C TRP A 36 -3.94 18.24 -10.03
N PRO A 37 -3.56 17.24 -10.84
CA PRO A 37 -4.53 16.36 -11.49
C PRO A 37 -5.57 15.89 -10.48
N ALA A 38 -6.85 16.05 -10.81
CA ALA A 38 -7.94 15.69 -9.92
C ALA A 38 -7.70 14.27 -9.35
N PRO A 39 -7.81 14.07 -8.03
CA PRO A 39 -7.46 12.80 -7.41
C PRO A 39 -8.23 11.64 -8.07
N ARG A 40 -7.50 10.63 -8.56
CA ARG A 40 -8.10 9.43 -9.17
C ARG A 40 -9.06 8.79 -8.16
N ALA A 41 -10.28 8.40 -8.58
CA ALA A 41 -11.35 7.83 -7.75
C ALA A 41 -10.94 6.77 -6.70
N LEU A 42 -10.81 7.15 -5.42
CA LEU A 42 -10.25 6.30 -4.35
C LEU A 42 -11.19 5.15 -3.94
N ARG A 43 -12.50 5.39 -4.00
CA ARG A 43 -13.54 4.41 -3.61
C ARG A 43 -13.49 3.08 -4.36
N GLY A 44 -13.10 3.07 -5.63
CA GLY A 44 -13.02 1.85 -6.43
C GLY A 44 -11.99 0.87 -5.87
N ILE A 45 -10.75 1.33 -5.70
CA ILE A 45 -9.66 0.51 -5.16
C ILE A 45 -9.87 0.20 -3.68
N ALA A 46 -10.42 1.13 -2.89
CA ALA A 46 -10.71 0.88 -1.48
C ALA A 46 -11.74 -0.25 -1.29
N ARG A 47 -12.77 -0.33 -2.15
CA ARG A 47 -13.71 -1.47 -2.15
C ARG A 47 -13.02 -2.78 -2.51
N ALA A 48 -12.15 -2.78 -3.52
CA ALA A 48 -11.39 -3.96 -3.89
C ALA A 48 -10.49 -4.45 -2.73
N VAL A 49 -9.75 -3.55 -2.08
CA VAL A 49 -8.92 -3.85 -0.91
C VAL A 49 -9.75 -4.46 0.22
N ARG A 50 -10.89 -3.86 0.54
CA ARG A 50 -11.79 -4.36 1.58
C ARG A 50 -12.25 -5.78 1.28
N TRP A 51 -12.79 -6.03 0.09
CA TRP A 51 -13.22 -7.37 -0.30
C TRP A 51 -12.08 -8.38 -0.29
N LEU A 52 -10.91 -8.02 -0.82
CA LEU A 52 -9.75 -8.91 -0.80
C LEU A 52 -9.28 -9.22 0.62
N ILE A 53 -9.24 -8.24 1.53
CA ILE A 53 -8.92 -8.48 2.95
C ILE A 53 -9.93 -9.45 3.59
N LEU A 54 -11.23 -9.27 3.32
CA LEU A 54 -12.25 -10.17 3.83
C LEU A 54 -12.10 -11.59 3.25
N THR A 55 -11.87 -11.71 1.94
CA THR A 55 -11.66 -13.01 1.30
C THR A 55 -10.37 -13.67 1.77
N SER A 56 -9.30 -12.90 2.05
CA SER A 56 -8.07 -13.43 2.67
C SER A 56 -8.32 -13.94 4.09
N ALA A 57 -9.16 -13.26 4.89
CA ALA A 57 -9.55 -13.76 6.22
C ALA A 57 -10.33 -15.08 6.12
N VAL A 58 -11.20 -15.23 5.10
CA VAL A 58 -11.85 -16.52 4.81
C VAL A 58 -10.82 -17.57 4.36
N GLY A 59 -9.84 -17.19 3.53
CA GLY A 59 -8.73 -18.06 3.14
C GLY A 59 -7.93 -18.57 4.34
N ALA A 60 -7.63 -17.69 5.30
CA ALA A 60 -6.96 -18.05 6.55
C ALA A 60 -7.78 -19.07 7.38
N LEU A 61 -9.10 -18.92 7.44
CA LEU A 61 -9.98 -19.92 8.08
C LEU A 61 -9.93 -21.28 7.37
N LEU A 62 -9.85 -21.30 6.04
CA LEU A 62 -9.70 -22.54 5.27
C LEU A 62 -8.36 -23.21 5.54
N VAL A 63 -7.27 -22.44 5.67
CA VAL A 63 -5.95 -22.96 6.03
C VAL A 63 -5.98 -23.59 7.43
N ILE A 64 -6.56 -22.89 8.42
CA ILE A 64 -6.73 -23.43 9.78
C ILE A 64 -7.49 -24.75 9.73
N GLY A 65 -8.61 -24.80 9.01
CA GLY A 65 -9.40 -26.03 8.87
C GLY A 65 -8.62 -27.17 8.22
N ALA A 66 -7.87 -26.89 7.15
CA ALA A 66 -7.04 -27.88 6.47
C ALA A 66 -5.92 -28.42 7.38
N GLU A 67 -5.27 -27.57 8.17
CA GLU A 67 -4.24 -28.00 9.12
C GLU A 67 -4.80 -28.86 10.25
N VAL A 68 -5.96 -28.49 10.82
CA VAL A 68 -6.63 -29.29 11.84
C VAL A 68 -7.00 -30.68 11.30
N LEU A 69 -7.55 -30.74 10.09
CA LEU A 69 -7.87 -32.01 9.44
C LEU A 69 -6.61 -32.85 9.17
N HIS A 70 -5.55 -32.22 8.67
CA HIS A 70 -4.28 -32.90 8.42
C HIS A 70 -3.68 -33.48 9.72
N LEU A 71 -3.64 -32.72 10.82
CA LEU A 71 -3.20 -33.21 12.12
C LEU A 71 -4.03 -34.40 12.60
N SER A 72 -5.37 -34.34 12.42
CA SER A 72 -6.27 -35.44 12.79
C SER A 72 -6.01 -36.72 11.98
N ALA A 73 -5.66 -36.58 10.70
CA ALA A 73 -5.33 -37.71 9.84
C ALA A 73 -3.97 -38.33 10.18
N ILE A 74 -2.99 -37.52 10.60
CA ILE A 74 -1.72 -38.04 11.12
C ILE A 74 -1.99 -38.90 12.37
N SER A 75 -2.78 -38.41 13.33
CA SER A 75 -3.14 -39.22 14.51
C SER A 75 -3.89 -40.50 14.13
N GLY A 76 -4.85 -40.41 13.21
CA GLY A 76 -5.60 -41.58 12.75
C GLY A 76 -4.71 -42.61 12.05
N PHE A 77 -3.70 -42.17 11.30
CA PHE A 77 -2.74 -43.05 10.65
C PHE A 77 -1.86 -43.79 11.66
N LEU A 78 -1.40 -43.10 12.72
CA LEU A 78 -0.64 -43.72 13.82
C LEU A 78 -1.47 -44.78 14.56
N ASP A 79 -2.75 -44.50 14.78
CA ASP A 79 -3.70 -45.43 15.40
C ASP A 79 -4.24 -46.50 14.44
N ARG A 80 -3.75 -46.52 13.18
CA ARG A 80 -4.17 -47.43 12.10
C ARG A 80 -5.66 -47.36 11.75
N SER A 81 -6.33 -46.26 12.06
CA SER A 81 -7.75 -46.02 11.77
C SER A 81 -8.00 -45.44 10.38
N VAL A 82 -7.01 -44.77 9.78
CA VAL A 82 -7.05 -44.29 8.39
C VAL A 82 -5.82 -44.76 7.61
N GLY A 83 -5.97 -44.93 6.30
CA GLY A 83 -4.88 -45.28 5.39
C GLY A 83 -4.01 -44.09 5.02
N ILE A 84 -2.83 -44.36 4.44
CA ILE A 84 -1.89 -43.35 3.95
C ILE A 84 -2.50 -42.46 2.86
N ASP A 85 -3.46 -42.98 2.07
CA ASP A 85 -4.15 -42.23 1.02
C ASP A 85 -4.95 -41.04 1.57
N THR A 86 -5.55 -41.19 2.76
CA THR A 86 -6.27 -40.10 3.44
C THR A 86 -5.31 -38.99 3.84
N VAL A 87 -4.13 -39.35 4.37
CA VAL A 87 -3.08 -38.40 4.74
C VAL A 87 -2.61 -37.64 3.50
N ASN A 88 -2.27 -38.35 2.42
CA ASN A 88 -1.81 -37.75 1.17
C ASN A 88 -2.86 -36.80 0.55
N SER A 89 -4.14 -37.17 0.61
CA SER A 89 -5.24 -36.33 0.13
C SER A 89 -5.34 -35.03 0.93
N LEU A 90 -5.18 -35.09 2.25
CA LEU A 90 -5.23 -33.91 3.11
C LEU A 90 -3.98 -33.03 3.00
N VAL A 91 -2.80 -33.62 2.73
CA VAL A 91 -1.61 -32.85 2.33
C VAL A 91 -1.93 -32.03 1.08
N ALA A 92 -2.49 -32.65 0.04
CA ALA A 92 -2.84 -31.94 -1.20
C ALA A 92 -3.86 -30.82 -0.97
N VAL A 93 -4.90 -31.07 -0.15
CA VAL A 93 -5.90 -30.06 0.23
C VAL A 93 -5.26 -28.91 1.01
N SER A 94 -4.39 -29.20 1.97
CA SER A 94 -3.67 -28.19 2.75
C SER A 94 -2.77 -27.34 1.86
N THR A 95 -2.00 -27.96 0.96
CA THR A 95 -1.17 -27.23 0.00
C THR A 95 -2.00 -26.33 -0.90
N ALA A 96 -3.12 -26.82 -1.43
CA ALA A 96 -4.02 -26.03 -2.26
C ALA A 96 -4.63 -24.85 -1.48
N ALA A 97 -5.08 -25.07 -0.25
CA ALA A 97 -5.64 -24.02 0.62
C ALA A 97 -4.60 -22.93 0.90
N THR A 98 -3.37 -23.30 1.25
CA THR A 98 -2.27 -22.36 1.49
C THR A 98 -1.92 -21.56 0.24
N LEU A 99 -1.85 -22.20 -0.93
CA LEU A 99 -1.58 -21.50 -2.20
C LEU A 99 -2.67 -20.49 -2.54
N VAL A 100 -3.95 -20.86 -2.40
CA VAL A 100 -5.08 -19.96 -2.64
C VAL A 100 -5.05 -18.79 -1.65
N SER A 101 -4.83 -19.06 -0.36
CA SER A 101 -4.71 -18.03 0.68
C SER A 101 -3.57 -17.05 0.38
N ALA A 102 -2.39 -17.57 -0.02
CA ALA A 102 -1.24 -16.76 -0.38
C ALA A 102 -1.52 -15.85 -1.59
N LEU A 103 -2.20 -16.36 -2.62
CA LEU A 103 -2.58 -15.57 -3.81
C LEU A 103 -3.58 -14.47 -3.46
N LEU A 104 -4.56 -14.77 -2.59
CA LEU A 104 -5.51 -13.77 -2.09
C LEU A 104 -4.81 -12.68 -1.29
N LEU A 105 -3.89 -13.06 -0.39
CA LEU A 105 -3.11 -12.12 0.40
C LEU A 105 -2.20 -11.25 -0.47
N LEU A 106 -1.58 -11.83 -1.51
CA LEU A 106 -0.79 -11.09 -2.48
C LEU A 106 -1.63 -10.08 -3.25
N ALA A 107 -2.80 -10.49 -3.75
CA ALA A 107 -3.74 -9.59 -4.42
C ALA A 107 -4.20 -8.46 -3.49
N ALA A 108 -4.52 -8.78 -2.23
CA ALA A 108 -4.85 -7.80 -1.20
C ALA A 108 -3.71 -6.80 -0.98
N GLY A 109 -2.47 -7.28 -0.86
CA GLY A 109 -1.26 -6.48 -0.69
C GLY A 109 -1.00 -5.52 -1.86
N ILE A 110 -1.15 -6.00 -3.09
CA ILE A 110 -1.01 -5.17 -4.30
C ILE A 110 -2.09 -4.07 -4.32
N CYS A 111 -3.36 -4.43 -4.13
CA CYS A 111 -4.44 -3.45 -4.10
C CYS A 111 -4.26 -2.45 -2.95
N TRP A 112 -3.78 -2.91 -1.79
CA TRP A 112 -3.50 -2.10 -0.62
C TRP A 112 -2.39 -1.09 -0.89
N ALA A 113 -1.30 -1.50 -1.54
CA ALA A 113 -0.21 -0.60 -1.94
C ALA A 113 -0.70 0.45 -2.95
N ILE A 114 -1.49 0.04 -3.95
CA ILE A 114 -2.10 0.97 -4.93
C ILE A 114 -3.03 1.95 -4.22
N TRP A 115 -3.85 1.47 -3.27
CA TRP A 115 -4.73 2.32 -2.48
C TRP A 115 -3.94 3.32 -1.63
N GLN A 116 -2.89 2.89 -0.93
CA GLN A 116 -2.04 3.77 -0.12
C GLN A 116 -1.37 4.85 -0.96
N TYR A 117 -0.78 4.49 -2.11
CA TYR A 117 -0.20 5.46 -3.03
C TYR A 117 -1.23 6.52 -3.43
N ARG A 118 -2.44 6.10 -3.82
CA ARG A 118 -3.50 7.00 -4.26
C ARG A 118 -4.05 7.87 -3.14
N ALA A 119 -4.18 7.32 -1.93
CA ALA A 119 -4.57 8.08 -0.75
C ALA A 119 -3.52 9.15 -0.43
N ALA A 120 -2.24 8.80 -0.46
CA ALA A 120 -1.15 9.74 -0.23
C ALA A 120 -1.07 10.83 -1.32
N SER A 121 -1.32 10.50 -2.58
CA SER A 121 -1.40 11.48 -3.67
C SER A 121 -2.63 12.38 -3.61
N SER A 122 -3.63 12.07 -2.77
CA SER A 122 -4.86 12.87 -2.64
C SER A 122 -4.78 13.95 -1.55
N VAL A 123 -3.72 13.94 -0.75
CA VAL A 123 -3.47 14.94 0.30
C VAL A 123 -2.31 15.85 -0.09
N PRO A 124 -2.23 17.07 0.46
CA PRO A 124 -1.08 17.96 0.27
C PRO A 124 0.25 17.30 0.67
N THR A 125 1.31 17.55 -0.08
CA THR A 125 2.63 16.90 0.14
C THR A 125 3.28 17.30 1.45
N ASP A 126 2.96 18.49 1.98
CA ASP A 126 3.41 19.00 3.27
C ASP A 126 2.67 18.39 4.46
N ALA A 127 1.57 17.66 4.22
CA ALA A 127 0.83 16.94 5.25
C ALA A 127 1.40 15.54 5.57
N LEU A 128 2.40 15.07 4.80
CA LEU A 128 2.99 13.72 4.93
C LEU A 128 4.49 13.79 5.21
N ARG A 129 5.02 12.84 5.96
CA ARG A 129 6.48 12.74 6.20
C ARG A 129 7.25 12.23 4.99
N HIS A 130 6.59 11.41 4.16
CA HIS A 130 7.19 10.74 3.02
C HIS A 130 6.41 11.01 1.74
N PHE A 131 7.11 10.96 0.60
CA PHE A 131 6.47 11.06 -0.71
C PHE A 131 5.47 9.91 -0.94
N PRO A 132 4.41 10.11 -1.75
CA PRO A 132 3.41 9.08 -2.02
C PRO A 132 3.98 7.74 -2.50
N THR A 133 5.12 7.76 -3.21
CA THR A 133 5.84 6.55 -3.64
C THR A 133 6.30 5.68 -2.49
N TRP A 134 6.69 6.26 -1.36
CA TRP A 134 7.09 5.53 -0.16
C TRP A 134 5.93 4.88 0.59
N HIS A 135 4.70 5.37 0.42
CA HIS A 135 3.50 4.74 0.98
C HIS A 135 3.22 3.36 0.38
N ALA A 136 3.57 3.16 -0.90
CA ALA A 136 3.53 1.85 -1.55
C ALA A 136 4.87 1.11 -1.50
N GLY A 137 5.97 1.80 -1.77
CA GLY A 137 7.29 1.20 -1.94
C GLY A 137 7.86 0.56 -0.67
N SER A 138 7.51 1.08 0.52
CA SER A 138 8.05 0.57 1.78
C SER A 138 7.70 -0.89 2.06
N TRP A 139 6.61 -1.41 1.50
CA TRP A 139 6.18 -2.81 1.61
C TRP A 139 7.11 -3.80 0.90
N PHE A 140 7.88 -3.34 -0.08
CA PHE A 140 8.74 -4.19 -0.91
C PHE A 140 10.22 -4.13 -0.52
N ILE A 141 10.57 -3.26 0.44
CA ILE A 141 11.94 -3.08 0.90
C ILE A 141 12.08 -3.82 2.25
N PRO A 142 12.90 -4.89 2.33
CA PRO A 142 12.94 -5.78 3.49
C PRO A 142 13.21 -5.12 4.84
N VAL A 143 13.98 -4.03 4.84
CA VAL A 143 14.30 -3.28 6.06
C VAL A 143 13.18 -2.28 6.38
N ALA A 144 12.69 -1.56 5.38
CA ALA A 144 11.66 -0.54 5.57
C ALA A 144 10.31 -1.12 5.98
N THR A 145 9.97 -2.32 5.51
CA THR A 145 8.67 -2.96 5.77
C THR A 145 8.42 -3.23 7.25
N TRP A 146 9.43 -3.13 8.13
CA TRP A 146 9.28 -3.33 9.57
C TRP A 146 8.74 -2.11 10.32
N TRP A 147 8.79 -0.90 9.76
CA TRP A 147 8.32 0.30 10.47
C TRP A 147 7.75 1.41 9.60
N LEU A 148 8.19 1.55 8.34
CA LEU A 148 7.65 2.62 7.48
C LEU A 148 6.15 2.44 7.19
N PRO A 149 5.61 1.23 6.96
CA PRO A 149 4.19 1.10 6.68
C PRO A 149 3.26 1.62 7.77
N VAL A 150 3.60 1.40 9.05
CA VAL A 150 2.78 1.92 10.17
C VAL A 150 2.88 3.44 10.30
N GLN A 151 4.04 4.03 10.00
CA GLN A 151 4.21 5.48 9.93
C GLN A 151 3.37 6.06 8.79
N ASN A 152 3.47 5.48 7.60
CA ASN A 152 2.74 5.91 6.41
C ASN A 152 1.21 5.86 6.61
N VAL A 153 0.69 4.82 7.27
CA VAL A 153 -0.74 4.74 7.61
C VAL A 153 -1.12 5.77 8.68
N SER A 154 -0.27 5.99 9.67
CA SER A 154 -0.49 7.02 10.71
C SER A 154 -0.56 8.42 10.11
N ASP A 155 0.38 8.75 9.21
CA ASP A 155 0.41 10.01 8.48
C ASP A 155 -0.86 10.19 7.65
N LEU A 156 -1.35 9.13 6.98
CA LEU A 156 -2.61 9.19 6.24
C LEU A 156 -3.82 9.42 7.16
N VAL A 157 -3.86 8.80 8.35
CA VAL A 157 -4.92 9.06 9.33
C VAL A 157 -4.91 10.52 9.77
N GLU A 158 -3.73 11.06 10.10
CA GLU A 158 -3.57 12.45 10.54
C GLU A 158 -3.93 13.44 9.40
N ALA A 159 -3.40 13.24 8.19
CA ALA A 159 -3.66 14.09 7.03
C ALA A 159 -5.13 14.07 6.57
N SER A 160 -5.77 12.90 6.60
CA SER A 160 -7.19 12.76 6.25
C SER A 160 -8.14 13.18 7.36
N ARG A 161 -7.64 13.38 8.60
CA ARG A 161 -8.46 13.55 9.81
C ARG A 161 -9.46 12.40 10.02
N ALA A 162 -9.08 11.20 9.58
CA ALA A 162 -9.92 10.02 9.74
C ALA A 162 -10.13 9.70 11.23
N ALA A 163 -11.36 9.32 11.59
CA ALA A 163 -11.70 8.89 12.94
C ALA A 163 -11.16 7.48 13.24
N VAL A 164 -9.84 7.36 13.36
CA VAL A 164 -9.06 6.16 13.69
C VAL A 164 -8.14 6.48 14.85
N GLY A 165 -8.32 5.80 15.99
CA GLY A 165 -7.46 5.99 17.15
C GLY A 165 -6.08 5.34 16.98
N ARG A 166 -5.05 5.88 17.64
CA ARG A 166 -3.69 5.31 17.64
C ARG A 166 -3.64 3.84 18.06
N GLY A 167 -4.51 3.43 18.98
CA GLY A 167 -4.65 2.03 19.41
C GLY A 167 -5.06 1.08 18.27
N VAL A 168 -5.95 1.51 17.37
CA VAL A 168 -6.39 0.71 16.20
C VAL A 168 -5.20 0.43 15.28
N ILE A 169 -4.38 1.45 15.02
CA ILE A 169 -3.19 1.35 14.17
C ILE A 169 -2.14 0.45 14.83
N ALA A 170 -1.88 0.64 16.13
CA ALA A 170 -0.93 -0.16 16.88
C ALA A 170 -1.34 -1.63 16.94
N THR A 171 -2.62 -1.93 17.19
CA THR A 171 -3.13 -3.30 17.21
C THR A 171 -3.06 -3.95 15.84
N TRP A 172 -3.48 -3.25 14.77
CA TRP A 172 -3.32 -3.73 13.40
C TRP A 172 -1.88 -4.12 13.09
N TRP A 173 -0.93 -3.23 13.40
CA TRP A 173 0.47 -3.41 13.08
C TRP A 173 1.08 -4.58 13.86
N THR A 174 0.80 -4.67 15.16
CA THR A 174 1.29 -5.76 16.01
C THR A 174 0.77 -7.12 15.55
N LEU A 175 -0.53 -7.21 15.19
CA LEU A 175 -1.13 -8.44 14.68
C LEU A 175 -0.51 -8.83 13.33
N TRP A 176 -0.33 -7.87 12.41
CA TRP A 176 0.28 -8.12 11.11
C TRP A 176 1.75 -8.57 11.24
N LEU A 177 2.52 -7.94 12.12
CA LEU A 177 3.89 -8.34 12.42
C LEU A 177 3.95 -9.75 13.02
N GLY A 178 3.07 -10.05 13.98
CA GLY A 178 2.98 -11.37 14.59
C GLY A 178 2.67 -12.45 13.55
N ALA A 179 1.67 -12.22 12.68
CA ALA A 179 1.35 -13.12 11.59
C ALA A 179 2.55 -13.33 10.64
N THR A 180 3.21 -12.23 10.23
CA THR A 180 4.39 -12.26 9.35
C THR A 180 5.53 -13.07 9.95
N LEU A 181 5.81 -12.88 11.24
CA LEU A 181 6.82 -13.65 11.96
C LEU A 181 6.47 -15.14 12.03
N SER A 182 5.21 -15.49 12.30
CA SER A 182 4.75 -16.89 12.25
C SER A 182 5.00 -17.52 10.88
N TYR A 183 4.66 -16.83 9.78
CA TYR A 183 4.90 -17.33 8.44
C TYR A 183 6.39 -17.48 8.10
N LEU A 184 7.24 -16.54 8.57
CA LEU A 184 8.69 -16.67 8.43
C LEU A 184 9.22 -17.91 9.17
N VAL A 185 8.72 -18.19 10.38
CA VAL A 185 9.10 -19.40 11.14
C VAL A 185 8.64 -20.66 10.41
N VAL A 186 7.38 -20.74 10.00
CA VAL A 186 6.82 -21.90 9.28
C VAL A 186 7.62 -22.17 8.00
N ASN A 187 7.85 -21.15 7.17
CA ASN A 187 8.60 -21.30 5.91
C ASN A 187 10.06 -21.72 6.14
N ARG A 188 10.67 -21.37 7.28
CA ARG A 188 12.03 -21.81 7.61
C ARG A 188 12.07 -23.26 8.08
N VAL A 189 11.10 -23.65 8.90
CA VAL A 189 11.05 -24.99 9.52
C VAL A 189 10.57 -26.05 8.54
N GLU A 190 9.62 -25.74 7.63
CA GLU A 190 9.09 -26.68 6.62
C GLU A 190 10.20 -27.39 5.81
N PHE A 191 11.31 -26.71 5.49
CA PHE A 191 12.43 -27.32 4.77
C PHE A 191 13.29 -28.29 5.61
N GLN A 192 13.04 -28.38 6.92
CA GLN A 192 13.88 -29.12 7.87
C GLN A 192 13.10 -30.13 8.71
N ILE A 193 11.79 -30.31 8.46
CA ILE A 193 10.95 -31.20 9.27
C ILE A 193 11.47 -32.65 9.18
N ALA A 194 11.95 -33.17 10.31
CA ALA A 194 12.47 -34.52 10.45
C ALA A 194 11.61 -35.40 11.37
N SER A 195 10.69 -34.79 12.14
CA SER A 195 9.89 -35.50 13.14
C SER A 195 8.41 -35.07 13.16
N LEU A 196 7.54 -35.96 13.65
CA LEU A 196 6.11 -35.67 13.83
C LEU A 196 5.87 -34.58 14.91
N SER A 197 6.73 -34.52 15.93
CA SER A 197 6.69 -33.45 16.94
C SER A 197 6.96 -32.08 16.33
N GLU A 198 7.93 -31.98 15.42
CA GLU A 198 8.20 -30.74 14.68
C GLU A 198 7.00 -30.34 13.83
N ARG A 199 6.36 -31.30 13.14
CA ARG A 199 5.15 -31.03 12.34
C ARG A 199 4.03 -30.42 13.19
N SER A 200 3.77 -30.96 14.37
CA SER A 200 2.75 -30.45 15.29
C SER A 200 3.05 -29.02 15.76
N ILE A 201 4.33 -28.74 16.10
CA ILE A 201 4.76 -27.38 16.48
C ILE A 201 4.57 -26.41 15.31
N THR A 202 4.99 -26.79 14.10
CA THR A 202 4.83 -25.97 12.89
C THR A 202 3.37 -25.65 12.63
N ALA A 203 2.46 -26.62 12.77
CA ALA A 203 1.03 -26.39 12.61
C ALA A 203 0.45 -25.43 13.67
N ILE A 204 0.86 -25.55 14.94
CA ILE A 204 0.44 -24.59 15.98
C ILE A 204 0.91 -23.16 15.64
N VAL A 205 2.15 -23.01 15.18
CA VAL A 205 2.69 -21.70 14.77
C VAL A 205 1.94 -21.15 13.56
N SER A 206 1.63 -22.00 12.59
CA SER A 206 0.86 -21.66 11.39
C SER A 206 -0.56 -21.20 11.73
N ILE A 207 -1.33 -21.99 12.50
CA ILE A 207 -2.65 -21.62 13.01
C ILE A 207 -2.60 -20.30 13.79
N THR A 208 -1.58 -20.11 14.63
CA THR A 208 -1.39 -18.84 15.36
C THR A 208 -1.20 -17.68 14.39
N GLY A 209 -0.38 -17.85 13.34
CA GLY A 209 -0.20 -16.87 12.28
C GLY A 209 -1.50 -16.51 11.57
N GLU A 210 -2.31 -17.50 11.21
CA GLU A 210 -3.61 -17.30 10.56
C GLU A 210 -4.61 -16.54 11.46
N VAL A 211 -4.67 -16.88 12.75
CA VAL A 211 -5.53 -16.17 13.72
C VAL A 211 -5.10 -14.70 13.85
N LEU A 212 -3.80 -14.44 13.93
CA LEU A 212 -3.26 -13.08 13.97
C LEU A 212 -3.58 -12.32 12.69
N LEU A 213 -3.47 -12.97 11.52
CA LEU A 213 -3.81 -12.37 10.23
C LEU A 213 -5.29 -12.00 10.14
N ILE A 214 -6.20 -12.88 10.59
CA ILE A 214 -7.63 -12.59 10.66
C ILE A 214 -7.90 -11.37 11.56
N GLY A 215 -7.25 -11.31 12.73
CA GLY A 215 -7.32 -10.15 13.60
C GLY A 215 -6.84 -8.87 12.90
N ALA A 216 -5.67 -8.91 12.26
CA ALA A 216 -5.12 -7.79 11.50
C ALA A 216 -6.07 -7.34 10.38
N ALA A 217 -6.71 -8.26 9.68
CA ALA A 217 -7.65 -7.99 8.60
C ALA A 217 -8.83 -7.11 9.07
N VAL A 218 -9.36 -7.33 10.28
CA VAL A 218 -10.44 -6.52 10.86
C VAL A 218 -10.00 -5.07 11.02
N PHE A 219 -8.84 -4.84 11.63
CA PHE A 219 -8.34 -3.48 11.83
C PHE A 219 -7.91 -2.82 10.52
N ALA A 220 -7.33 -3.57 9.59
CA ALA A 220 -6.98 -3.10 8.25
C ALA A 220 -8.23 -2.63 7.48
N TRP A 221 -9.33 -3.38 7.55
CA TRP A 221 -10.61 -3.00 6.97
C TRP A 221 -11.11 -1.67 7.57
N LEU A 222 -11.05 -1.52 8.89
CA LEU A 222 -11.46 -0.28 9.57
C LEU A 222 -10.61 0.92 9.12
N ILE A 223 -9.30 0.75 9.07
CA ILE A 223 -8.34 1.78 8.61
C ILE A 223 -8.68 2.23 7.20
N VAL A 224 -8.78 1.29 6.24
CA VAL A 224 -9.11 1.61 4.84
C VAL A 224 -10.47 2.28 4.74
N THR A 225 -11.43 1.84 5.55
CA THR A 225 -12.78 2.40 5.56
C THR A 225 -12.76 3.87 5.96
N ARG A 226 -12.24 4.15 7.15
CA ARG A 226 -12.26 5.49 7.74
C ARG A 226 -11.42 6.49 6.95
N ILE A 227 -10.24 6.09 6.48
CA ILE A 227 -9.39 6.97 5.65
C ILE A 227 -10.07 7.27 4.31
N THR A 228 -10.64 6.26 3.65
CA THR A 228 -11.31 6.48 2.36
C THR A 228 -12.53 7.38 2.50
N ASP A 229 -13.35 7.18 3.53
CA ASP A 229 -14.54 8.00 3.74
C ASP A 229 -14.21 9.45 4.13
N ALA A 230 -13.07 9.68 4.76
CA ALA A 230 -12.58 11.02 5.07
C ALA A 230 -12.01 11.75 3.82
N LEU A 231 -11.27 11.03 2.96
CA LEU A 231 -10.63 11.60 1.76
C LEU A 231 -11.57 11.75 0.56
N ASP A 232 -12.53 10.86 0.41
CA ASP A 232 -13.48 10.84 -0.71
C ASP A 232 -14.89 10.65 -0.15
N PRO A 233 -15.52 11.65 0.51
CA PRO A 233 -16.83 11.49 1.12
C PRO A 233 -17.91 11.13 0.09
N ALA A 234 -18.82 10.21 0.44
CA ALA A 234 -19.92 9.88 -0.45
C ALA A 234 -20.78 11.13 -0.68
N ARG A 235 -21.11 11.43 -1.95
CA ARG A 235 -22.09 12.47 -2.26
C ARG A 235 -23.40 12.09 -1.56
N ARG A 236 -23.79 12.88 -0.57
CA ARG A 236 -25.06 12.75 0.14
C ARG A 236 -26.18 13.26 -0.75
#